data_AF-A0A968WAN4-F1
#
_entry.id   AF-A0A968WAN4-F1
#
_cell.length_a   1.000
_cell.length_b   1.000
_cell.length_c   1.000
_cell.angle_alpha   90.00
_cell.angle_beta   90.00
_cell.angle_gamma   90.00
#
_symmetry.space_group_name_H-M   'P 1'
#
loop_
_entity.id
_entity.type
_entity.pdbx_description
1 polymer ?
#
loop_
_entity_poly.entity_id
_entity_poly.type
_entity_poly.pdbx_seq_one_letter_code
_entity_poly.pdbx_strand_id
1 'polypeptide(L)'
;MTQMLSVEAKPIKAIAPFFVAIGERNWDKFCKLEKEFVAQYGIEAWQYEFNFRIKPALDKDSDRWLLIQWCGGEVVEMEAV
;
A
#
# COMPACT_ATOMS: atom_id res chain seq x y z
N MET A 1 -1.49 -20.72 24.80
CA MET A 1 -2.26 -19.52 24.40
C MET A 1 -1.55 -18.93 23.20
N THR A 2 -2.13 -19.07 22.01
CA THR A 2 -1.54 -18.54 20.78
C THR A 2 -1.59 -17.02 20.86
N GLN A 3 -0.42 -16.38 20.86
CA GLN A 3 -0.33 -14.92 20.89
C GLN A 3 -0.91 -14.39 19.58
N MET A 4 -2.04 -13.71 19.70
CA MET A 4 -2.64 -12.92 18.64
C MET A 4 -1.65 -11.78 18.35
N LEU A 5 -0.87 -11.91 17.28
CA LEU A 5 0.06 -10.87 16.82
C LEU A 5 -0.78 -9.63 16.53
N SER A 6 -0.78 -8.69 17.47
CA SER A 6 -1.37 -7.38 17.24
C SER A 6 -0.55 -6.76 16.11
N VAL A 7 -1.16 -6.50 14.95
CA VAL A 7 -0.48 -5.76 13.89
C VAL A 7 -0.27 -4.35 14.42
N GLU A 8 0.90 -4.12 15.03
CA GLU A 8 1.23 -2.83 15.62
C GLU A 8 1.37 -1.80 14.51
N ALA A 9 0.69 -0.66 14.70
CA ALA A 9 0.73 0.46 13.78
C ALA A 9 2.18 0.92 13.55
N LYS A 10 2.56 1.11 12.29
CA LYS A 10 3.91 1.53 11.91
C LYS A 10 4.09 3.04 12.09
N PRO A 11 5.32 3.51 12.36
CA PRO A 11 5.58 4.93 12.54
C PRO A 11 5.10 5.76 11.35
N ILE A 12 4.61 6.99 11.59
CA ILE A 12 4.15 7.89 10.52
C ILE A 12 5.20 8.08 9.42
N LYS A 13 6.49 8.15 9.78
CA LYS A 13 7.58 8.27 8.80
C LYS A 13 7.65 7.13 7.78
N ALA A 14 7.11 5.95 8.11
CA ALA A 14 7.06 4.80 7.21
C ALA A 14 5.87 4.87 6.24
N ILE A 15 4.79 5.57 6.60
CA ILE A 15 3.57 5.68 5.79
C ILE A 15 3.42 7.03 5.06
N ALA A 16 3.99 8.11 5.61
CA ALA A 16 3.90 9.45 5.05
C ALA A 16 4.36 9.54 3.58
N PRO A 17 5.43 8.84 3.14
CA PRO A 17 5.85 8.86 1.74
C PRO A 17 4.78 8.34 0.76
N PHE A 18 3.89 7.44 1.17
CA PHE A 18 2.82 6.95 0.29
C PHE A 18 1.83 8.06 -0.05
N PHE A 19 1.44 8.89 0.92
CA PHE A 19 0.57 10.03 0.66
C PHE A 19 1.21 11.03 -0.30
N VAL A 20 2.53 11.25 -0.19
CA VAL A 20 3.26 12.10 -1.14
C VAL A 20 3.22 11.50 -2.55
N ALA A 21 3.53 10.20 -2.70
CA ALA A 21 3.49 9.54 -4.01
C ALA A 21 2.10 9.57 -4.65
N ILE A 22 1.05 9.36 -3.85
CA ILE A 22 -0.35 9.45 -4.29
C ILE A 22 -0.69 10.89 -4.71
N GLY A 23 -0.32 11.88 -3.90
CA GLY A 23 -0.56 13.30 -4.19
C GLY A 23 0.16 13.78 -5.46
N GLU A 24 1.37 13.27 -5.71
CA GLU A 24 2.16 13.53 -6.92
C GLU A 24 1.71 12.68 -8.14
N ARG A 25 0.71 11.80 -7.98
CA ARG A 25 0.24 10.87 -9.01
C ARG A 25 1.38 10.01 -9.59
N ASN A 26 2.36 9.66 -8.75
CA ASN A 26 3.56 8.95 -9.14
C ASN A 26 3.43 7.44 -8.81
N TRP A 27 2.97 6.68 -9.80
CA TRP A 27 2.71 5.25 -9.66
C TRP A 27 3.99 4.43 -9.40
N ASP A 28 5.07 4.73 -10.10
CA ASP A 28 6.34 4.01 -9.96
C ASP A 28 6.93 4.18 -8.55
N LYS A 29 6.85 5.40 -8.01
CA LYS A 29 7.28 5.70 -6.63
C LYS A 29 6.39 4.97 -5.62
N PHE A 30 5.07 4.94 -5.83
CA PHE A 30 4.15 4.17 -4.97
C PHE A 30 4.53 2.68 -4.94
N CYS A 31 4.72 2.05 -6.11
CA CYS A 31 5.11 0.65 -6.22
C CYS A 31 6.44 0.35 -5.54
N LYS A 32 7.43 1.25 -5.67
CA LYS A 32 8.72 1.11 -5.01
C LYS A 32 8.57 1.16 -3.48
N LEU A 33 7.82 2.13 -2.97
CA LEU A 33 7.55 2.27 -1.54
C LEU A 33 6.84 1.04 -0.98
N GLU A 34 5.85 0.49 -1.71
CA GLU A 34 5.14 -0.74 -1.30
C GLU A 34 6.12 -1.92 -1.19
N LYS A 35 6.96 -2.15 -2.20
CA LYS A 35 7.96 -3.22 -2.18
C LYS A 35 8.95 -3.07 -1.01
N GLU A 36 9.47 -1.87 -0.79
CA GLU A 36 10.40 -1.59 0.32
C GLU A 36 9.72 -1.77 1.68
N PHE A 37 8.48 -1.32 1.82
CA PHE A 37 7.70 -1.47 3.04
C PHE A 37 7.42 -2.94 3.35
N VAL A 38 6.96 -3.72 2.37
CA VAL A 38 6.69 -5.16 2.52
C VAL A 38 7.96 -5.92 2.85
N ALA A 39 9.09 -5.57 2.23
CA ALA A 39 10.38 -6.19 2.54
C ALA A 39 10.84 -5.91 3.99
N GLN A 40 10.53 -4.73 4.53
CA GLN A 40 10.93 -4.34 5.87
C GLN A 40 9.98 -4.83 6.98
N TYR A 41 8.67 -4.78 6.74
CA TYR A 41 7.65 -4.99 7.76
C TYR A 41 6.71 -6.18 7.51
N GLY A 42 6.79 -6.80 6.33
CA GLY A 42 5.94 -7.91 5.92
C GLY A 42 4.60 -7.49 5.31
N ILE A 43 3.98 -8.42 4.59
CA ILE A 43 2.73 -8.19 3.86
C ILE A 43 1.54 -7.92 4.79
N GLU A 44 1.48 -8.54 5.97
CA GLU A 44 0.41 -8.33 6.94
C GLU A 44 0.40 -6.89 7.49
N ALA A 45 1.60 -6.34 7.75
CA ALA A 45 1.75 -4.94 8.14
C ALA A 45 1.30 -4.00 7.03
N TRP A 46 1.66 -4.29 5.77
CA TRP A 46 1.21 -3.50 4.62
C TRP A 46 -0.32 -3.49 4.51
N GLN A 47 -0.95 -4.66 4.57
CA GLN A 47 -2.41 -4.77 4.49
C GLN A 47 -3.11 -3.98 5.60
N TYR A 48 -2.59 -4.03 6.83
CA TYR A 48 -3.14 -3.25 7.93
C TYR A 48 -3.01 -1.74 7.69
N GLU A 49 -1.80 -1.27 7.41
CA GLU A 49 -1.54 0.16 7.21
C GLU A 49 -2.32 0.70 6.02
N PHE A 50 -2.37 -0.05 4.93
CA PHE A 50 -3.09 0.34 3.74
C PHE A 50 -4.61 0.44 4.01
N ASN A 51 -5.22 -0.62 4.55
CA ASN A 51 -6.66 -0.70 4.72
C ASN A 51 -7.20 0.24 5.80
N PHE A 52 -6.46 0.45 6.88
CA PHE A 52 -6.96 1.16 8.06
C PHE A 52 -6.38 2.56 8.23
N ARG A 53 -5.30 2.92 7.52
CA ARG A 53 -4.65 4.24 7.69
C ARG A 53 -4.46 4.99 6.39
N ILE A 54 -3.98 4.35 5.33
CA ILE A 54 -3.75 5.03 4.05
C ILE A 54 -5.08 5.25 3.33
N LYS A 55 -5.79 4.17 2.97
CA LYS A 55 -7.02 4.24 2.19
C LYS A 55 -8.11 5.14 2.83
N PRO A 56 -8.39 5.05 4.14
CA PRO A 56 -9.40 5.91 4.76
C PRO A 56 -9.04 7.41 4.79
N ALA A 57 -7.75 7.74 4.63
CA ALA A 57 -7.28 9.13 4.65
C ALA A 57 -7.26 9.77 3.25
N LEU A 58 -7.56 9.03 2.18
CA LEU A 58 -7.57 9.56 0.82
C LEU A 58 -8.85 10.34 0.54
N ASP A 59 -8.70 11.50 -0.11
CA ASP A 59 -9.82 12.15 -0.76
C ASP A 59 -10.32 11.31 -1.96
N LYS A 60 -11.50 11.66 -2.48
CA LYS A 60 -12.14 10.90 -3.57
C LYS A 60 -11.30 10.84 -4.85
N ASP A 61 -10.58 11.90 -5.18
CA ASP A 61 -9.80 11.97 -6.41
C ASP A 61 -8.54 11.12 -6.30
N SER A 62 -7.90 11.16 -5.14
CA SER A 62 -6.72 10.36 -4.79
C SER A 62 -7.04 8.87 -4.69
N ASP A 63 -8.18 8.51 -4.07
CA ASP A 63 -8.65 7.11 -4.01
C ASP A 63 -8.99 6.57 -5.41
N ARG A 64 -9.70 7.37 -6.21
CA ARG A 64 -10.04 7.01 -7.59
C ARG A 64 -8.79 6.83 -8.46
N TRP A 65 -7.82 7.73 -8.35
CA TRP A 65 -6.56 7.60 -9.09
C TRP A 65 -5.85 6.29 -8.75
N LEU A 66 -5.74 5.95 -7.47
CA LEU A 66 -5.09 4.72 -7.04
C LEU A 66 -5.81 3.47 -7.55
N LEU A 67 -7.14 3.47 -7.50
CA LEU A 67 -7.97 2.39 -8.07
C LEU A 67 -7.73 2.22 -9.58
N ILE A 68 -7.62 3.31 -10.33
CA ILE A 68 -7.31 3.27 -11.76
C ILE A 68 -5.94 2.66 -12.00
N GLN A 69 -4.92 2.98 -11.20
CA GLN A 69 -3.60 2.37 -11.37
C GLN A 69 -3.63 0.86 -11.14
N TRP A 70 -4.31 0.41 -10.09
CA TRP A 70 -4.45 -1.02 -9.80
C TRP A 70 -5.26 -1.79 -10.85
N CYS A 71 -6.32 -1.19 -11.39
CA CYS A 71 -7.12 -1.81 -12.43
C CYS A 71 -6.53 -1.65 -13.84
N GLY A 72 -5.59 -0.72 -14.02
CA GLY A 72 -4.95 -0.39 -15.30
C GLY A 72 -3.58 -1.02 -15.50
N GLY A 73 -2.98 -1.60 -14.45
CA GLY A 73 -1.80 -2.45 -14.56
C GLY A 73 -2.15 -3.80 -15.17
N GLU A 74 -1.29 -4.29 -16.09
CA GLU A 74 -1.47 -5.58 -16.75
C GLU A 74 -1.82 -6.70 -15.75
N VAL A 75 -2.92 -7.40 -16.05
CA VAL A 75 -3.18 -8.73 -15.54
C VAL A 75 -2.05 -9.62 -16.05
N VAL A 76 -0.98 -9.79 -15.28
CA VAL A 76 -0.04 -10.88 -15.53
C VAL A 76 -0.74 -12.14 -15.05
N GLU A 77 -1.48 -12.78 -15.95
CA GLU A 77 -1.79 -14.21 -15.83
C GLU A 77 -0.46 -14.91 -15.51
N MET A 78 -0.34 -15.44 -14.30
CA MET A 78 0.65 -16.48 -14.06
C MET A 78 0.25 -17.64 -14.95
N GLU A 79 0.98 -17.84 -16.05
CA GLU A 79 0.95 -19.09 -16.80
C GLU A 79 1.09 -20.23 -15.79
N ALA A 80 0.05 -21.06 -15.72
CA ALA A 80 0.15 -22.38 -15.13
C ALA A 80 1.10 -23.19 -16.03
N VAL A 81 2.35 -23.31 -15.58
CA VAL A 81 3.30 -24.33 -16.04
C VAL A 81 3.18 -25.56 -15.14
#